data_AF-A0A0Q9VZW2-F1
#
_entry.id   AF-A0A0Q9VZW2-F1
#
_cell.length_a   1.000
_cell.length_b   1.000
_cell.length_c   1.000
_cell.angle_alpha   90.00
_cell.angle_beta   90.00
_cell.angle_gamma   90.00
#
_symmetry.space_group_name_H-M   'P 1'
#
loop_
_entity.id
_entity.type
_entity.pdbx_description
1 polymer ?
#
loop_
_entity_poly.entity_id
_entity_poly.type
_entity_poly.pdbx_seq_one_letter_code
_entity_poly.pdbx_strand_id
1 'polypeptide(L)'
;MTFKKLLFVCMGNSCSSPMAETIMQNLMVKTSLYWEVDSAALRTWNIGRRPHKRCLRVLREHGLRSDHFCRLLTVQDFYYFDYIITMNEHIYKELLLWADANHISNTSNVLMLGSYGKNGKTVSVIDLSPARKLKAFRNAYYQIKECCKQLILGEQVLPDMAHLVNPYWSRFAPMDPTMSKILGLFTLVILIISCCGNGVVVYIFGGTKSLRTPANLLVLNLAFSDFCMMASQSPVMLVNFYYETWILGPLWCDIYAVCGSMFGCVSIWSMCMIAFDRYNVIVKGINGTPMTIKLAIMKILFIWLMATFWTIMPLIGWSSYVPEGNLTACSIDYMTRQWNPRSYLIVYSIFVYYVPLFLICYSYWFIIAAVAAHEKGMREQAKKMNVKSLRSSEDCDKSAEGKLAKVALTTISLWFMAWSPYLVICYFGLFKIEGLTPLTTIWGATFAKTSAVYNPIVYGISHPKYRLVLKEKCPICVLGNTDEPKPDAPAADTETTSEAESKA
;
A
#
# COMPACT_ATOMS: atom_id res chain seq x y z
N MET A 1 -21.84 -4.05 -0.78
CA MET A 1 -22.46 -4.08 -2.14
C MET A 1 -23.98 -3.97 -2.10
N THR A 2 -24.55 -3.03 -2.87
CA THR A 2 -25.99 -2.93 -3.11
C THR A 2 -26.45 -4.03 -4.08
N PHE A 3 -27.54 -4.70 -3.75
CA PHE A 3 -28.25 -5.61 -4.65
C PHE A 3 -28.73 -4.83 -5.88
N LYS A 4 -28.54 -5.37 -7.08
CA LYS A 4 -28.92 -4.72 -8.35
C LYS A 4 -29.74 -5.65 -9.21
N LYS A 5 -30.65 -5.06 -9.99
CA LYS A 5 -31.50 -5.74 -10.96
C LYS A 5 -31.16 -5.25 -12.37
N LEU A 6 -30.71 -6.16 -13.21
CA LEU A 6 -30.29 -5.87 -14.59
C LEU A 6 -31.24 -6.54 -15.60
N LEU A 7 -31.65 -5.78 -16.62
CA LEU A 7 -32.42 -6.31 -17.74
C LEU A 7 -31.68 -6.10 -19.06
N PHE A 8 -31.33 -7.20 -19.74
CA PHE A 8 -30.73 -7.13 -21.06
C PHE A 8 -31.79 -7.08 -22.17
N VAL A 9 -31.75 -6.05 -23.02
CA VAL A 9 -32.75 -5.85 -24.07
C VAL A 9 -32.13 -5.96 -25.47
N CYS A 10 -32.75 -6.79 -26.30
CA CYS A 10 -32.50 -6.79 -27.74
C CYS A 10 -33.80 -6.81 -28.55
N MET A 11 -33.72 -6.72 -29.87
CA MET A 11 -34.92 -6.67 -30.73
C MET A 11 -35.85 -7.86 -30.53
N GLY A 12 -35.33 -9.09 -30.54
CA GLY A 12 -36.16 -10.30 -30.54
C GLY A 12 -35.92 -11.28 -29.41
N ASN A 13 -35.06 -10.96 -28.43
CA ASN A 13 -34.71 -11.78 -27.25
C ASN A 13 -34.32 -13.24 -27.51
N SER A 14 -33.88 -13.57 -28.73
CA SER A 14 -33.52 -14.94 -29.10
C SER A 14 -32.02 -15.17 -29.27
N CYS A 15 -31.22 -14.09 -29.33
CA CYS A 15 -29.79 -14.16 -29.62
C CYS A 15 -28.95 -13.40 -28.58
N SER A 16 -28.70 -12.10 -28.76
CA SER A 16 -27.73 -11.34 -27.95
C SER A 16 -28.13 -11.15 -26.49
N SER A 17 -29.37 -10.74 -26.20
CA SER A 17 -29.79 -10.51 -24.81
C SER A 17 -29.85 -11.77 -23.93
N PRO A 18 -30.40 -12.93 -24.38
CA PRO A 18 -30.32 -14.15 -23.55
C PRO A 18 -28.89 -14.68 -23.42
N MET A 19 -28.02 -14.41 -24.41
CA MET A 19 -26.59 -14.71 -24.29
C MET A 19 -25.93 -13.87 -23.20
N ALA A 20 -26.22 -12.57 -23.16
CA ALA A 20 -25.69 -11.64 -22.15
C ALA A 20 -26.19 -12.00 -20.74
N GLU A 21 -27.47 -12.32 -20.60
CA GLU A 21 -28.08 -12.78 -19.35
C GLU A 21 -27.36 -14.02 -18.79
N THR A 22 -27.23 -15.07 -19.60
CA THR A 22 -26.56 -16.31 -19.17
C THR A 22 -25.07 -16.10 -18.86
N ILE A 23 -24.38 -15.25 -19.63
CA ILE A 23 -22.99 -14.90 -19.36
C ILE A 23 -22.88 -14.14 -18.04
N MET A 24 -23.76 -13.17 -17.79
CA MET A 24 -23.76 -12.37 -16.57
C MET A 24 -24.07 -13.24 -15.35
N GLN A 25 -25.08 -14.11 -15.41
CA GLN A 25 -25.36 -15.10 -14.36
C GLN A 25 -24.14 -15.99 -14.06
N ASN A 26 -23.40 -16.42 -15.10
CA ASN A 26 -22.17 -17.18 -14.87
C ASN A 26 -21.04 -16.36 -14.25
N LEU A 27 -20.88 -15.11 -14.67
CA LEU A 27 -19.89 -14.20 -14.10
C LEU A 27 -20.21 -13.92 -12.63
N MET A 28 -21.48 -13.66 -12.31
CA MET A 28 -21.97 -13.47 -10.95
C MET A 28 -21.62 -14.63 -10.01
N VAL A 29 -21.82 -15.87 -10.46
CA VAL A 29 -21.40 -17.07 -9.71
C VAL A 29 -19.88 -17.09 -9.49
N LYS A 30 -19.10 -16.74 -10.50
CA LYS A 30 -17.62 -16.72 -10.42
C LYS A 30 -17.07 -15.58 -9.57
N THR A 31 -17.79 -14.48 -9.48
CA THR A 31 -17.38 -13.28 -8.74
C THR A 31 -18.13 -13.14 -7.41
N SER A 32 -18.90 -14.15 -6.99
CA SER A 32 -19.74 -14.11 -5.78
C SER A 32 -20.63 -12.86 -5.69
N LEU A 33 -21.13 -12.38 -6.84
CA LEU A 33 -22.07 -11.27 -6.94
C LEU A 33 -23.50 -11.80 -6.92
N TYR A 34 -24.35 -11.18 -6.11
CA TYR A 34 -25.76 -11.54 -5.98
C TYR A 34 -26.63 -10.42 -6.55
N TRP A 35 -26.83 -10.44 -7.86
CA TRP A 35 -27.72 -9.55 -8.60
C TRP A 35 -28.88 -10.34 -9.19
N GLU A 36 -29.95 -9.65 -9.57
CA GLU A 36 -31.02 -10.23 -10.38
C GLU A 36 -30.77 -9.88 -11.84
N VAL A 37 -30.86 -10.86 -12.73
CA VAL A 37 -30.57 -10.66 -14.15
C VAL A 37 -31.59 -11.39 -15.00
N ASP A 38 -32.18 -10.65 -15.94
CA ASP A 38 -33.16 -11.16 -16.89
C ASP A 38 -32.88 -10.58 -18.30
N SER A 39 -33.62 -11.07 -19.31
CA SER A 39 -33.58 -10.52 -20.66
C SER A 39 -34.95 -10.43 -21.34
N ALA A 40 -35.15 -9.38 -22.16
CA ALA A 40 -36.42 -9.12 -22.83
C ALA A 40 -36.26 -8.64 -24.29
N ALA A 41 -37.37 -8.67 -25.04
CA ALA A 41 -37.47 -8.26 -26.43
C ALA A 41 -38.19 -6.91 -26.58
N LEU A 42 -37.76 -6.09 -27.55
CA LEU A 42 -38.55 -4.95 -28.04
C LEU A 42 -39.68 -5.35 -28.99
N ARG A 43 -39.64 -6.57 -29.56
CA ARG A 43 -40.60 -7.07 -30.55
C ARG A 43 -41.14 -8.44 -30.14
N THR A 44 -42.34 -8.74 -30.62
CA THR A 44 -43.10 -9.94 -30.26
C THR A 44 -42.67 -11.23 -30.98
N TRP A 45 -41.69 -11.16 -31.89
CA TRP A 45 -41.38 -12.21 -32.86
C TRP A 45 -41.08 -13.60 -32.28
N ASN A 46 -40.49 -13.65 -31.08
CA ASN A 46 -40.01 -14.91 -30.49
C ASN A 46 -40.67 -15.23 -29.14
N ILE A 47 -41.70 -14.50 -28.69
CA ILE A 47 -42.28 -14.68 -27.35
C ILE A 47 -42.67 -16.15 -27.13
N GLY A 48 -42.32 -16.69 -25.95
CA GLY A 48 -42.59 -18.08 -25.56
C GLY A 48 -41.68 -19.11 -26.23
N ARG A 49 -40.74 -18.71 -27.10
CA ARG A 49 -39.76 -19.61 -27.71
C ARG A 49 -38.47 -19.64 -26.91
N ARG A 50 -37.71 -20.72 -27.04
CA ARG A 50 -36.34 -20.80 -26.53
C ARG A 50 -35.37 -19.96 -27.39
N PRO A 51 -34.23 -19.52 -26.82
CA PRO A 51 -33.17 -18.87 -27.58
C PRO A 51 -32.74 -19.69 -28.79
N HIS A 52 -32.27 -18.98 -29.82
CA HIS A 52 -31.92 -19.56 -31.10
C HIS A 52 -30.86 -20.67 -30.94
N LYS A 53 -30.99 -21.76 -31.71
CA LYS A 53 -30.14 -22.97 -31.58
C LYS A 53 -28.63 -22.68 -31.63
N ARG A 54 -28.19 -21.68 -32.42
CA ARG A 54 -26.79 -21.26 -32.49
C ARG A 54 -26.32 -20.53 -31.22
N CYS A 55 -27.17 -19.73 -30.59
CA CYS A 55 -26.89 -19.11 -29.29
C CYS A 55 -26.68 -20.19 -28.22
N LEU A 56 -27.65 -21.11 -28.10
CA LEU A 56 -27.58 -22.24 -27.17
C LEU A 56 -26.38 -23.16 -27.43
N ARG A 57 -25.94 -23.29 -28.69
CA ARG A 57 -24.72 -24.04 -29.03
C ARG A 57 -23.47 -23.35 -28.49
N VAL A 58 -23.31 -22.04 -28.72
CA VAL A 58 -22.12 -21.30 -28.26
C VAL A 58 -22.06 -21.21 -26.73
N LEU A 59 -23.22 -21.08 -26.06
CA LEU A 59 -23.29 -21.16 -24.60
C LEU A 59 -22.81 -22.52 -24.09
N ARG A 60 -23.29 -23.63 -24.70
CA ARG A 60 -22.85 -24.98 -24.36
C ARG A 60 -21.37 -25.24 -24.62
N GLU A 61 -20.80 -24.67 -25.70
CA GLU A 61 -19.35 -24.73 -25.97
C GLU A 61 -18.51 -24.14 -24.82
N HIS A 62 -19.11 -23.31 -23.96
CA HIS A 62 -18.46 -22.70 -22.79
C HIS A 62 -19.01 -23.21 -21.44
N GLY A 63 -19.72 -24.35 -21.44
CA GLY A 63 -20.28 -24.95 -20.23
C GLY A 63 -21.48 -24.20 -19.64
N LEU A 64 -22.12 -23.32 -20.42
CA LEU A 64 -23.27 -22.53 -19.98
C LEU A 64 -24.59 -23.13 -20.50
N ARG A 65 -25.64 -23.02 -19.68
CA ARG A 65 -27.02 -23.40 -20.03
C ARG A 65 -27.94 -22.21 -19.81
N SER A 66 -28.95 -22.10 -20.65
CA SER A 66 -29.97 -21.07 -20.59
C SER A 66 -31.32 -21.77 -20.63
N ASP A 67 -32.10 -21.59 -19.56
CA ASP A 67 -33.49 -22.05 -19.47
C ASP A 67 -34.48 -20.92 -19.84
N HIS A 68 -33.95 -19.82 -20.39
CA HIS A 68 -34.72 -18.63 -20.76
C HIS A 68 -35.80 -18.94 -21.78
N PHE A 69 -36.95 -18.27 -21.63
CA PHE A 69 -37.99 -18.20 -22.63
C PHE A 69 -38.16 -16.75 -23.03
N CYS A 70 -38.15 -16.50 -24.34
CA CYS A 70 -38.18 -15.13 -24.83
C CYS A 70 -39.47 -14.44 -24.35
N ARG A 71 -39.35 -13.22 -23.81
CA ARG A 71 -40.49 -12.42 -23.35
C ARG A 71 -40.43 -11.00 -23.92
N LEU A 72 -41.56 -10.29 -23.87
CA LEU A 72 -41.64 -8.90 -24.26
C LEU A 72 -41.20 -8.00 -23.10
N LEU A 73 -40.57 -6.89 -23.43
CA LEU A 73 -40.36 -5.78 -22.51
C LEU A 73 -41.69 -5.10 -22.18
N THR A 74 -41.89 -4.75 -20.92
CA THR A 74 -43.10 -4.12 -20.40
C THR A 74 -42.75 -2.81 -19.69
N VAL A 75 -43.76 -1.96 -19.45
CA VAL A 75 -43.54 -0.68 -18.76
C VAL A 75 -43.09 -0.94 -17.32
N GLN A 76 -43.58 -2.03 -16.72
CA GLN A 76 -43.20 -2.45 -15.37
C GLN A 76 -41.71 -2.75 -15.25
N ASP A 77 -41.05 -3.19 -16.32
CA ASP A 77 -39.61 -3.45 -16.31
C ASP A 77 -38.79 -2.18 -16.01
N PHE A 78 -39.25 -1.00 -16.43
CA PHE A 78 -38.60 0.28 -16.13
C PHE A 78 -38.74 0.72 -14.67
N TYR A 79 -39.71 0.15 -13.95
CA TYR A 79 -39.91 0.38 -12.52
C TYR A 79 -39.27 -0.70 -11.66
N TYR A 80 -39.09 -1.90 -12.22
CA TYR A 80 -38.58 -3.06 -11.48
C TYR A 80 -37.07 -3.20 -11.54
N PHE A 81 -36.44 -2.93 -12.69
CA PHE A 81 -35.01 -3.09 -12.89
C PHE A 81 -34.27 -1.76 -12.69
N ASP A 82 -33.14 -1.79 -11.99
CA ASP A 82 -32.30 -0.62 -11.77
C ASP A 82 -31.61 -0.18 -13.08
N TYR A 83 -31.25 -1.15 -13.92
CA TYR A 83 -30.57 -0.91 -15.19
C TYR A 83 -31.19 -1.70 -16.34
N ILE A 84 -31.46 -0.99 -17.44
CA ILE A 84 -31.89 -1.58 -18.71
C ILE A 84 -30.73 -1.48 -19.70
N ILE A 85 -30.13 -2.61 -20.03
CA ILE A 85 -28.90 -2.69 -20.80
C ILE A 85 -29.19 -3.11 -22.24
N THR A 86 -28.88 -2.23 -23.17
CA THR A 86 -29.18 -2.36 -24.59
C THR A 86 -28.02 -2.94 -25.37
N MET A 87 -28.31 -3.77 -26.37
CA MET A 87 -27.27 -4.44 -27.16
C MET A 87 -26.65 -3.55 -28.26
N ASN A 88 -27.37 -2.52 -28.71
CA ASN A 88 -26.91 -1.62 -29.76
C ASN A 88 -27.58 -0.24 -29.65
N GLU A 89 -27.07 0.73 -30.41
CA GLU A 89 -27.51 2.12 -30.41
C GLU A 89 -28.96 2.31 -30.87
N HIS A 90 -29.44 1.48 -31.80
CA HIS A 90 -30.82 1.56 -32.27
C HIS A 90 -31.82 1.23 -31.13
N ILE A 91 -31.57 0.12 -30.43
CA ILE A 91 -32.38 -0.29 -29.27
C ILE A 91 -32.32 0.78 -28.18
N TYR A 92 -31.13 1.36 -27.94
CA TYR A 92 -30.93 2.43 -26.97
C TYR A 92 -31.82 3.65 -27.25
N LYS A 93 -31.77 4.19 -28.47
CA LYS A 93 -32.57 5.35 -28.87
C LYS A 93 -34.06 5.05 -28.80
N GLU A 94 -34.48 3.87 -29.25
CA GLU A 94 -35.89 3.48 -29.21
C GLU A 94 -36.42 3.37 -27.77
N LEU A 95 -35.63 2.83 -26.83
CA LEU A 95 -36.02 2.74 -25.43
C LEU A 95 -36.10 4.10 -24.74
N LEU A 96 -35.22 5.04 -25.07
CA LEU A 96 -35.31 6.41 -24.54
C LEU A 96 -36.61 7.08 -25.00
N LEU A 97 -36.94 6.98 -26.30
CA LEU A 97 -38.21 7.51 -26.81
C LEU A 97 -39.42 6.84 -26.16
N TRP A 98 -39.32 5.54 -25.88
CA TRP A 98 -40.39 4.81 -25.20
C TRP A 98 -40.54 5.21 -23.74
N ALA A 99 -39.43 5.44 -23.03
CA ALA A 99 -39.43 5.95 -21.66
C ALA A 99 -40.06 7.35 -21.59
N ASP A 100 -39.68 8.25 -22.51
CA ASP A 100 -40.22 9.59 -22.61
C ASP A 100 -41.73 9.58 -22.90
N ALA A 101 -42.16 8.75 -23.86
CA ALA A 101 -43.57 8.61 -24.23
C ALA A 101 -44.45 8.06 -23.09
N ASN A 102 -43.86 7.31 -22.15
CA ASN A 102 -44.55 6.78 -20.97
C ASN A 102 -44.29 7.60 -19.69
N HIS A 103 -43.71 8.81 -19.82
CA HIS A 103 -43.39 9.72 -18.71
C HIS A 103 -42.51 9.09 -17.61
N ILE A 104 -41.56 8.24 -18.01
CA ILE A 104 -40.64 7.54 -17.10
C ILE A 104 -39.42 8.43 -16.87
N SER A 105 -39.50 9.36 -15.91
CA SER A 105 -38.49 10.41 -15.76
C SER A 105 -37.39 10.13 -14.72
N ASN A 106 -37.42 9.02 -13.95
CA ASN A 106 -36.48 8.83 -12.83
C ASN A 106 -36.29 7.40 -12.25
N THR A 107 -36.62 6.32 -12.97
CA THR A 107 -36.74 4.99 -12.32
C THR A 107 -35.70 3.94 -12.73
N SER A 108 -35.28 3.90 -13.99
CA SER A 108 -34.26 2.95 -14.46
C SER A 108 -33.22 3.62 -15.36
N ASN A 109 -31.95 3.27 -15.16
CA ASN A 109 -30.86 3.77 -15.97
C ASN A 109 -30.74 2.95 -17.26
N VAL A 110 -31.07 3.56 -18.39
CA VAL A 110 -30.89 2.93 -19.70
C VAL A 110 -29.43 3.07 -20.12
N LEU A 111 -28.76 1.94 -20.37
CA LEU A 111 -27.34 1.87 -20.71
C LEU A 111 -27.13 1.10 -22.01
N MET A 112 -25.96 1.28 -22.63
CA MET A 112 -25.54 0.46 -23.77
C MET A 112 -24.44 -0.50 -23.33
N LEU A 113 -24.59 -1.80 -23.57
CA LEU A 113 -23.56 -2.78 -23.21
C LEU A 113 -22.20 -2.45 -23.86
N GLY A 114 -22.26 -1.93 -25.09
CA GLY A 114 -21.09 -1.51 -25.85
C GLY A 114 -20.29 -0.36 -25.23
N SER A 115 -20.84 0.44 -24.31
CA SER A 115 -20.06 1.47 -23.62
C SER A 115 -19.02 0.88 -22.65
N TYR A 116 -19.20 -0.37 -22.25
CA TYR A 116 -18.30 -1.10 -21.35
C TYR A 116 -17.26 -1.91 -22.15
N GLY A 117 -16.64 -1.34 -23.17
CA GLY A 117 -15.59 -2.03 -23.90
C GLY A 117 -14.24 -2.00 -23.18
N LYS A 118 -13.27 -2.74 -23.72
CA LYS A 118 -11.93 -2.87 -23.13
C LYS A 118 -11.22 -1.51 -23.05
N ASN A 119 -10.65 -1.19 -21.89
CA ASN A 119 -9.96 0.09 -21.60
C ASN A 119 -10.88 1.33 -21.75
N GLY A 120 -12.17 1.21 -21.45
CA GLY A 120 -13.12 2.33 -21.54
C GLY A 120 -13.47 2.77 -22.97
N LYS A 121 -13.06 2.02 -24.00
CA LYS A 121 -13.42 2.31 -25.38
C LYS A 121 -14.79 1.73 -25.70
N THR A 122 -15.68 2.53 -26.28
CA THR A 122 -16.97 2.05 -26.80
C THR A 122 -16.74 1.03 -27.91
N VAL A 123 -17.39 -0.14 -27.80
CA VAL A 123 -17.35 -1.22 -28.79
C VAL A 123 -18.75 -1.45 -29.34
N SER A 124 -18.87 -1.54 -30.65
CA SER A 124 -20.10 -2.01 -31.29
C SER A 124 -20.19 -3.53 -31.13
N VAL A 125 -21.09 -3.99 -30.25
CA VAL A 125 -21.42 -5.41 -30.10
C VAL A 125 -22.08 -5.89 -31.39
N ILE A 126 -21.60 -7.03 -31.92
CA ILE A 126 -22.17 -7.61 -33.15
C ILE A 126 -23.66 -7.87 -32.97
N ASP A 127 -24.48 -7.24 -33.79
CA ASP A 127 -25.92 -7.50 -33.82
C ASP A 127 -26.20 -8.90 -34.37
N LEU A 128 -26.72 -9.77 -33.51
CA LEU A 128 -27.01 -11.16 -33.83
C LEU A 128 -28.44 -11.30 -34.31
N SER A 129 -28.58 -11.77 -35.55
CA SER A 129 -29.84 -12.25 -36.10
C SER A 129 -29.76 -13.75 -36.44
N PRO A 130 -30.90 -14.45 -36.54
CA PRO A 130 -30.94 -15.86 -36.96
C PRO A 130 -30.27 -16.12 -38.33
N ALA A 131 -30.13 -15.10 -39.18
CA ALA A 131 -29.47 -15.20 -40.47
C ALA A 131 -27.92 -15.25 -40.38
N ARG A 132 -27.33 -14.83 -39.25
CA ARG A 132 -25.87 -14.80 -39.08
C ARG A 132 -25.28 -16.23 -38.92
N LYS A 133 -24.06 -16.41 -39.45
CA LYS A 133 -23.27 -17.65 -39.34
C LYS A 133 -22.78 -17.87 -37.90
N LEU A 134 -22.49 -19.12 -37.53
CA LEU A 134 -22.03 -19.50 -36.19
C LEU A 134 -20.78 -18.73 -35.72
N LYS A 135 -19.87 -18.38 -36.64
CA LYS A 135 -18.68 -17.55 -36.33
C LYS A 135 -19.05 -16.20 -35.70
N ALA A 136 -20.13 -15.57 -36.15
CA ALA A 136 -20.59 -14.30 -35.58
C ALA A 136 -21.08 -14.48 -34.14
N PHE A 137 -21.78 -15.59 -33.83
CA PHE A 137 -22.23 -15.90 -32.47
C PHE A 137 -21.03 -16.11 -31.52
N ARG A 138 -19.96 -16.76 -31.97
CA ARG A 138 -18.73 -16.93 -31.16
C ARG A 138 -18.02 -15.60 -30.90
N ASN A 139 -17.90 -14.75 -31.92
CA ASN A 139 -17.29 -13.43 -31.75
C ASN A 139 -18.12 -12.54 -30.81
N ALA A 140 -19.44 -12.54 -30.98
CA ALA A 140 -20.36 -11.83 -30.10
C ALA A 140 -20.27 -12.34 -28.65
N TYR A 141 -20.13 -13.64 -28.42
CA TYR A 141 -19.94 -14.21 -27.09
C TYR A 141 -18.74 -13.58 -26.38
N TYR A 142 -17.57 -13.48 -27.03
CA TYR A 142 -16.39 -12.88 -26.41
C TYR A 142 -16.55 -11.38 -26.17
N GLN A 143 -17.17 -10.65 -27.09
CA GLN A 143 -17.46 -9.22 -26.92
C GLN A 143 -18.41 -8.98 -25.74
N ILE A 144 -19.55 -9.67 -25.73
CA ILE A 144 -20.56 -9.57 -24.66
C ILE A 144 -19.93 -9.96 -23.32
N LYS A 145 -19.15 -11.06 -23.27
CA LYS A 145 -18.45 -11.48 -22.05
C LYS A 145 -17.48 -10.43 -21.53
N GLU A 146 -16.72 -9.80 -22.41
CA GLU A 146 -15.82 -8.73 -22.00
C GLU A 146 -16.62 -7.52 -21.49
N CYS A 147 -17.67 -7.11 -22.19
CA CYS A 147 -18.51 -6.00 -21.74
C CYS A 147 -19.22 -6.26 -20.42
N CYS A 148 -19.73 -7.47 -20.18
CA CYS A 148 -20.33 -7.84 -18.90
C CYS A 148 -19.30 -7.80 -17.75
N LYS A 149 -18.03 -8.19 -18.00
CA LYS A 149 -16.97 -8.04 -17.01
C LYS A 149 -16.69 -6.58 -16.70
N GLN A 150 -16.54 -5.75 -17.73
CA GLN A 150 -16.28 -4.32 -17.56
C GLN A 150 -17.47 -3.59 -16.90
N LEU A 151 -18.70 -4.01 -17.16
CA LEU A 151 -19.89 -3.52 -16.46
C LEU A 151 -19.84 -3.84 -14.97
N ILE A 152 -19.51 -5.09 -14.59
CA ILE A 152 -19.33 -5.47 -13.19
C ILE A 152 -18.29 -4.58 -12.50
N LEU A 153 -17.22 -4.22 -13.21
CA LEU A 153 -16.11 -3.42 -12.68
C LEU A 153 -16.42 -1.93 -12.64
N GLY A 154 -17.12 -1.41 -13.64
CA GLY A 154 -17.59 -0.03 -13.69
C GLY A 154 -18.63 0.28 -12.61
N GLU A 155 -19.31 -0.74 -12.09
CA GLU A 155 -20.19 -0.61 -10.92
C GLU A 155 -19.44 -0.66 -9.58
N GLN A 156 -18.14 -0.97 -9.58
CA GLN A 156 -17.30 -1.04 -8.37
C GLN A 156 -16.38 0.18 -8.21
N VAL A 157 -16.22 1.01 -9.24
CA VAL A 157 -15.22 2.08 -9.31
C VAL A 157 -15.86 3.34 -9.88
N LEU A 158 -15.51 4.53 -9.36
CA LEU A 158 -16.02 5.77 -9.95
C LEU A 158 -15.61 5.92 -11.43
N PRO A 159 -16.45 6.51 -12.30
CA PRO A 159 -16.16 6.63 -13.73
C PRO A 159 -14.84 7.35 -14.05
N ASP A 160 -14.48 8.36 -13.25
CA ASP A 160 -13.24 9.12 -13.36
C ASP A 160 -12.00 8.33 -12.91
N MET A 161 -12.16 7.29 -12.10
CA MET A 161 -11.08 6.39 -11.67
C MET A 161 -10.88 5.19 -12.60
N ALA A 162 -11.90 4.80 -13.37
CA ALA A 162 -11.91 3.56 -14.16
C ALA A 162 -10.72 3.43 -15.14
N HIS A 163 -10.26 4.54 -15.70
CA HIS A 163 -9.14 4.56 -16.65
C HIS A 163 -7.77 4.27 -16.01
N LEU A 164 -7.63 4.45 -14.69
CA LEU A 164 -6.41 4.17 -13.92
C LEU A 164 -6.31 2.70 -13.48
N VAL A 165 -7.43 1.98 -13.49
CA VAL A 165 -7.47 0.58 -13.03
C VAL A 165 -6.90 -0.35 -14.09
N ASN A 166 -5.84 -1.07 -13.74
CA ASN A 166 -5.25 -2.03 -14.66
C ASN A 166 -6.24 -3.18 -14.98
N PRO A 167 -6.44 -3.55 -16.26
CA PRO A 167 -7.33 -4.65 -16.65
C PRO A 167 -6.98 -6.02 -16.05
N TYR A 168 -5.80 -6.17 -15.45
CA TYR A 168 -5.45 -7.35 -14.68
C TYR A 168 -6.41 -7.57 -13.51
N TRP A 169 -6.77 -6.51 -12.78
CA TRP A 169 -7.60 -6.58 -11.57
C TRP A 169 -9.05 -6.98 -11.86
N SER A 170 -9.50 -6.73 -13.08
CA SER A 170 -10.79 -7.10 -13.65
C SER A 170 -11.14 -8.59 -13.57
N ARG A 171 -10.16 -9.47 -13.31
CA ARG A 171 -10.35 -10.92 -13.22
C ARG A 171 -10.81 -11.39 -11.84
N PHE A 172 -10.68 -10.55 -10.81
CA PHE A 172 -10.97 -10.91 -9.43
C PHE A 172 -12.37 -10.43 -9.04
N ALA A 173 -13.00 -11.18 -8.14
CA ALA A 173 -14.18 -10.72 -7.42
C ALA A 173 -13.81 -9.54 -6.51
N PRO A 174 -14.78 -8.70 -6.13
CA PRO A 174 -14.64 -7.81 -4.99
C PRO A 174 -14.13 -8.57 -3.77
N MET A 175 -13.33 -7.88 -2.97
CA MET A 175 -12.90 -8.41 -1.68
C MET A 175 -14.11 -8.58 -0.75
N ASP A 176 -14.14 -9.68 0.00
CA ASP A 176 -15.17 -9.91 1.03
C ASP A 176 -15.22 -8.70 1.99
N PRO A 177 -16.41 -8.10 2.23
CA PRO A 177 -16.59 -7.03 3.20
C PRO A 177 -15.98 -7.31 4.58
N THR A 178 -15.94 -8.58 5.00
CA THR A 178 -15.30 -8.97 6.27
C THR A 178 -13.80 -8.68 6.26
N MET A 179 -13.12 -8.94 5.14
CA MET A 179 -11.69 -8.65 4.99
C MET A 179 -11.44 -7.14 4.96
N SER A 180 -12.31 -6.34 4.31
CA SER A 180 -12.23 -4.87 4.36
C SER A 180 -12.34 -4.35 5.79
N LYS A 181 -13.23 -4.93 6.61
CA LYS A 181 -13.37 -4.58 8.04
C LYS A 181 -12.15 -4.98 8.86
N ILE A 182 -11.56 -6.16 8.63
CA ILE A 182 -10.33 -6.61 9.30
C ILE A 182 -9.16 -5.68 8.97
N LEU A 183 -8.98 -5.35 7.69
CA LEU A 183 -7.96 -4.39 7.24
C LEU A 183 -8.19 -3.01 7.83
N GLY A 184 -9.46 -2.57 7.93
CA GLY A 184 -9.85 -1.34 8.60
C GLY A 184 -9.46 -1.32 10.07
N LEU A 185 -9.82 -2.35 10.83
CA LEU A 185 -9.45 -2.46 12.25
C LEU A 185 -7.93 -2.49 12.43
N PHE A 186 -7.22 -3.30 11.63
CA PHE A 186 -5.76 -3.37 11.66
C PHE A 186 -5.14 -1.99 11.40
N THR A 187 -5.63 -1.29 10.38
CA THR A 187 -5.17 0.05 9.99
C THR A 187 -5.42 1.09 11.09
N LEU A 188 -6.57 1.01 11.75
CA LEU A 188 -6.89 1.88 12.88
C LEU A 188 -5.92 1.67 14.05
N VAL A 189 -5.61 0.40 14.36
CA VAL A 189 -4.65 0.07 15.43
C VAL A 189 -3.26 0.62 15.11
N ILE A 190 -2.74 0.38 13.91
CA ILE A 190 -1.40 0.87 13.53
C ILE A 190 -1.35 2.40 13.42
N LEU A 191 -2.46 3.05 13.05
CA LEU A 191 -2.60 4.52 13.06
C LEU A 191 -2.41 5.07 14.48
N ILE A 192 -3.14 4.53 15.45
CA ILE A 192 -3.07 4.99 16.84
C ILE A 192 -1.66 4.78 17.39
N ILE A 193 -1.10 3.57 17.25
CA ILE A 193 0.22 3.26 17.80
C ILE A 193 1.30 4.14 17.14
N SER A 194 1.29 4.30 15.82
CA SER A 194 2.30 5.10 15.14
C SER A 194 2.18 6.59 15.47
N CYS A 195 0.98 7.18 15.41
CA CYS A 195 0.80 8.60 15.67
C CYS A 195 1.13 8.94 17.13
N CYS A 196 0.66 8.14 18.09
CA CYS A 196 0.99 8.34 19.50
C CYS A 196 2.48 8.09 19.75
N GLY A 197 3.03 6.97 19.28
CA GLY A 197 4.42 6.59 19.50
C GLY A 197 5.41 7.61 18.91
N ASN A 198 5.26 7.94 17.64
CA ASN A 198 6.13 8.92 16.98
C ASN A 198 5.89 10.34 17.53
N GLY A 199 4.66 10.69 17.91
CA GLY A 199 4.37 11.95 18.60
C GLY A 199 5.13 12.08 19.92
N VAL A 200 5.20 11.01 20.72
CA VAL A 200 5.99 10.97 21.96
C VAL A 200 7.49 11.08 21.67
N VAL A 201 7.99 10.40 20.63
CA VAL A 201 9.40 10.52 20.22
C VAL A 201 9.73 11.97 19.84
N VAL A 202 8.88 12.61 19.02
CA VAL A 202 9.04 14.02 18.63
C VAL A 202 9.01 14.93 19.85
N TYR A 203 8.06 14.73 20.76
CA TYR A 203 7.96 15.49 22.00
C TYR A 203 9.19 15.36 22.90
N ILE A 204 9.72 14.15 23.10
CA ILE A 204 10.84 13.89 24.00
C ILE A 204 12.15 14.44 23.42
N PHE A 205 12.48 14.09 22.17
CA PHE A 205 13.72 14.56 21.54
C PHE A 205 13.67 16.07 21.24
N GLY A 206 12.51 16.59 20.83
CA GLY A 206 12.32 18.02 20.61
C GLY A 206 12.28 18.84 21.89
N GLY A 207 11.71 18.32 22.98
CA GLY A 207 11.46 19.04 24.22
C GLY A 207 12.52 18.91 25.32
N THR A 208 13.53 18.04 25.18
CA THR A 208 14.49 17.73 26.26
C THR A 208 15.90 18.20 25.93
N LYS A 209 16.43 19.18 26.68
CA LYS A 209 17.74 19.79 26.41
C LYS A 209 18.88 18.77 26.30
N SER A 210 18.93 17.77 27.18
CA SER A 210 19.97 16.72 27.20
C SER A 210 19.96 15.80 25.97
N LEU A 211 18.86 15.77 25.21
CA LEU A 211 18.71 14.96 23.99
C LEU A 211 18.82 15.78 22.70
N ARG A 212 19.01 17.10 22.75
CA ARG A 212 19.14 17.96 21.57
C ARG A 212 20.56 17.92 20.98
N THR A 213 21.02 16.74 20.57
CA THR A 213 22.29 16.56 19.88
C THR A 213 22.09 16.59 18.36
N PRO A 214 23.13 16.94 17.58
CA PRO A 214 23.03 16.95 16.11
C PRO A 214 22.59 15.62 15.50
N ALA A 215 23.07 14.50 16.03
CA ALA A 215 22.66 13.16 15.56
C ALA A 215 21.16 12.89 15.84
N ASN A 216 20.64 13.36 16.98
CA ASN A 216 19.24 13.17 17.34
C ASN A 216 18.28 13.98 16.45
N LEU A 217 18.75 14.98 15.70
CA LEU A 217 17.93 15.64 14.67
C LEU A 217 17.52 14.67 13.55
N LEU A 218 18.36 13.68 13.23
CA LEU A 218 18.01 12.65 12.24
C LEU A 218 16.94 11.69 12.78
N VAL A 219 17.02 11.35 14.07
CA VAL A 219 15.99 10.54 14.75
C VAL A 219 14.66 11.30 14.82
N LEU A 220 14.72 12.60 15.10
CA LEU A 220 13.55 13.48 15.09
C LEU A 220 12.92 13.58 13.70
N ASN A 221 13.72 13.73 12.64
CA ASN A 221 13.26 13.74 11.24
C ASN A 221 12.58 12.41 10.87
N LEU A 222 13.17 11.28 11.27
CA LEU A 222 12.60 9.96 11.05
C LEU A 222 11.24 9.80 11.76
N ALA A 223 11.14 10.17 13.03
CA ALA A 223 9.88 10.10 13.78
C ALA A 223 8.80 11.03 13.17
N PHE A 224 9.18 12.22 12.73
CA PHE A 224 8.28 13.12 12.03
C PHE A 224 7.76 12.53 10.72
N SER A 225 8.65 11.91 9.92
CA SER A 225 8.28 11.21 8.69
C SER A 225 7.27 10.08 8.95
N ASP A 226 7.56 9.21 9.92
CA ASP A 226 6.71 8.07 10.27
C ASP A 226 5.33 8.51 10.82
N PHE A 227 5.29 9.60 11.61
CA PHE A 227 4.05 10.23 12.05
C PHE A 227 3.23 10.74 10.87
N CYS A 228 3.84 11.54 9.99
CA CYS A 228 3.15 12.13 8.85
C CYS A 228 2.69 11.07 7.84
N MET A 229 3.45 9.99 7.66
CA MET A 229 3.01 8.85 6.84
C MET A 229 1.70 8.29 7.37
N MET A 230 1.64 7.96 8.66
CA MET A 230 0.44 7.32 9.20
C MET A 230 -0.75 8.26 9.30
N ALA A 231 -0.52 9.54 9.64
CA ALA A 231 -1.54 10.57 9.71
C ALA A 231 -2.15 10.92 8.33
N SER A 232 -1.36 10.88 7.26
CA SER A 232 -1.87 11.17 5.90
C SER A 232 -2.46 9.94 5.20
N GLN A 233 -1.91 8.75 5.43
CA GLN A 233 -2.31 7.52 4.72
C GLN A 233 -3.52 6.84 5.36
N SER A 234 -3.46 6.62 6.67
CA SER A 234 -4.38 5.69 7.33
C SER A 234 -5.83 6.19 7.34
N PRO A 235 -6.13 7.48 7.61
CA PRO A 235 -7.50 7.98 7.54
C PRO A 235 -8.12 7.82 6.15
N VAL A 236 -7.35 8.12 5.10
CA VAL A 236 -7.79 7.93 3.71
C VAL A 236 -8.06 6.46 3.42
N MET A 237 -7.16 5.56 3.86
CA MET A 237 -7.34 4.12 3.66
C MET A 237 -8.55 3.57 4.43
N LEU A 238 -8.81 4.05 5.65
CA LEU A 238 -9.97 3.68 6.47
C LEU A 238 -11.29 4.05 5.79
N VAL A 239 -11.38 5.26 5.22
CA VAL A 239 -12.56 5.69 4.46
C VAL A 239 -12.80 4.76 3.28
N ASN A 240 -11.77 4.47 2.49
CA ASN A 240 -11.92 3.62 1.31
C ASN A 240 -12.17 2.13 1.66
N PHE A 241 -11.66 1.63 2.79
CA PHE A 241 -12.05 0.32 3.30
C PHE A 241 -13.52 0.25 3.70
N TYR A 242 -14.06 1.32 4.29
CA TYR A 242 -15.48 1.40 4.65
C TYR A 242 -16.38 1.37 3.41
N TYR A 243 -16.00 2.09 2.35
CA TYR A 243 -16.73 2.10 1.08
C TYR A 243 -16.39 0.95 0.13
N GLU A 244 -15.46 0.06 0.53
CA GLU A 244 -15.01 -1.10 -0.26
C GLU A 244 -14.36 -0.75 -1.62
N THR A 245 -14.11 0.54 -1.89
CA THR A 245 -13.51 1.06 -3.13
C THR A 245 -12.96 2.47 -2.93
N TRP A 246 -12.19 2.98 -3.90
CA TRP A 246 -11.61 4.32 -3.87
C TRP A 246 -12.65 5.37 -4.25
N ILE A 247 -13.04 6.21 -3.30
CA ILE A 247 -14.12 7.20 -3.48
C ILE A 247 -13.66 8.66 -3.55
N LEU A 248 -12.36 8.94 -3.41
CA LEU A 248 -11.85 10.31 -3.28
C LEU A 248 -11.40 10.93 -4.62
N GLY A 249 -11.55 10.19 -5.72
CA GLY A 249 -11.17 10.63 -7.07
C GLY A 249 -9.65 10.62 -7.34
N PRO A 250 -9.24 11.00 -8.58
CA PRO A 250 -7.86 10.85 -9.05
C PRO A 250 -6.84 11.70 -8.30
N LEU A 251 -7.17 12.96 -8.01
CA LEU A 251 -6.26 13.87 -7.32
C LEU A 251 -5.84 13.34 -5.94
N TRP A 252 -6.79 12.82 -5.17
CA TRP A 252 -6.48 12.23 -3.87
C TRP A 252 -5.70 10.92 -4.00
N CYS A 253 -5.87 10.18 -5.09
CA CYS A 253 -5.09 8.97 -5.38
C CYS A 253 -3.61 9.33 -5.56
N ASP A 254 -3.33 10.40 -6.31
CA ASP A 254 -1.99 10.96 -6.48
C ASP A 254 -1.41 11.45 -5.14
N ILE A 255 -2.14 12.30 -4.40
CA ILE A 255 -1.69 12.83 -3.10
C ILE A 255 -1.39 11.69 -2.13
N TYR A 256 -2.26 10.68 -2.07
CA TYR A 256 -2.05 9.49 -1.25
C TYR A 256 -0.77 8.77 -1.65
N ALA A 257 -0.59 8.44 -2.93
CA ALA A 257 0.57 7.67 -3.35
C ALA A 257 1.89 8.45 -3.19
N VAL A 258 1.89 9.76 -3.49
CA VAL A 258 3.02 10.68 -3.27
C VAL A 258 3.42 10.69 -1.79
N CYS A 259 2.47 10.95 -0.89
CA CYS A 259 2.76 10.99 0.54
C CYS A 259 3.34 9.67 1.04
N GLY A 260 2.71 8.54 0.68
CA GLY A 260 3.15 7.21 1.11
C GLY A 260 4.58 6.89 0.64
N SER A 261 4.85 7.15 -0.64
CA SER A 261 6.17 6.94 -1.25
C SER A 261 7.22 7.92 -0.69
N MET A 262 6.84 9.17 -0.41
CA MET A 262 7.74 10.22 0.03
C MET A 262 8.23 9.94 1.45
N PHE A 263 7.32 9.67 2.38
CA PHE A 263 7.70 9.37 3.76
C PHE A 263 8.44 8.03 3.87
N GLY A 264 8.11 7.02 3.05
CA GLY A 264 8.92 5.81 2.94
C GLY A 264 10.37 6.10 2.53
N CYS A 265 10.55 6.97 1.54
CA CYS A 265 11.87 7.42 1.07
C CYS A 265 12.62 8.25 2.12
N VAL A 266 11.94 9.20 2.79
CA VAL A 266 12.50 9.99 3.88
C VAL A 266 12.97 9.08 5.02
N SER A 267 12.20 8.05 5.38
CA SER A 267 12.53 7.14 6.47
C SER A 267 13.80 6.33 6.17
N ILE A 268 13.93 5.70 5.00
CA ILE A 268 15.12 4.91 4.65
C ILE A 268 16.38 5.76 4.48
N TRP A 269 16.27 6.95 3.89
CA TRP A 269 17.42 7.85 3.77
C TRP A 269 17.81 8.46 5.12
N SER A 270 16.86 8.72 6.03
CA SER A 270 17.16 9.07 7.42
C SER A 270 17.93 7.96 8.12
N MET A 271 17.49 6.71 7.99
CA MET A 271 18.18 5.54 8.53
C MET A 271 19.59 5.37 7.94
N CYS A 272 19.77 5.62 6.64
CA CYS A 272 21.08 5.63 6.00
C CYS A 272 22.01 6.68 6.60
N MET A 273 21.52 7.91 6.83
CA MET A 273 22.31 8.99 7.43
C MET A 273 22.65 8.71 8.90
N ILE A 274 21.76 8.04 9.63
CA ILE A 274 22.01 7.55 10.99
C ILE A 274 23.11 6.48 10.97
N ALA A 275 23.03 5.49 10.08
CA ALA A 275 24.06 4.44 9.95
C ALA A 275 25.44 5.04 9.62
N PHE A 276 25.49 6.02 8.72
CA PHE A 276 26.73 6.73 8.38
C PHE A 276 27.30 7.52 9.56
N ASP A 277 26.45 8.15 10.37
CA ASP A 277 26.87 8.82 11.60
C ASP A 277 27.46 7.82 12.61
N ARG A 278 26.80 6.67 12.83
CA ARG A 278 27.31 5.59 13.69
C ARG A 278 28.66 5.07 13.20
N TYR A 279 28.81 4.90 11.89
CA TYR A 279 30.08 4.50 11.26
C TYR A 279 31.17 5.53 11.54
N ASN A 280 30.90 6.82 11.35
CA ASN A 280 31.88 7.88 11.57
C ASN A 280 32.33 7.96 13.04
N VAL A 281 31.39 7.85 13.99
CA VAL A 281 31.72 7.90 15.42
C VAL A 281 32.48 6.65 15.89
N ILE A 282 32.06 5.45 15.48
CA ILE A 282 32.63 4.20 16.01
C ILE A 282 33.91 3.78 15.26
N VAL A 283 33.92 3.91 13.94
CA VAL A 283 35.03 3.40 13.10
C VAL A 283 36.13 4.43 12.95
N LYS A 284 35.78 5.70 12.68
CA LYS A 284 36.79 6.76 12.51
C LYS A 284 37.22 7.38 13.83
N GLY A 285 36.37 7.38 14.85
CA GLY A 285 36.67 7.91 16.17
C GLY A 285 37.18 9.36 16.09
N ILE A 286 38.35 9.62 16.66
CA ILE A 286 39.00 10.95 16.70
C ILE A 286 39.33 11.47 15.30
N ASN A 287 39.58 10.59 14.33
CA ASN A 287 39.83 10.97 12.93
C ASN A 287 38.54 11.26 12.16
N GLY A 288 37.37 11.02 12.75
CA GLY A 288 36.06 11.29 12.17
C GLY A 288 35.64 12.74 12.41
N THR A 289 35.06 13.38 11.40
CA THR A 289 34.50 14.73 11.56
C THR A 289 33.23 14.65 12.42
N PRO A 290 33.14 15.29 13.59
CA PRO A 290 31.98 15.17 14.46
C PRO A 290 30.72 15.77 13.81
N MET A 291 29.56 15.20 14.12
CA MET A 291 28.29 15.73 13.60
C MET A 291 28.01 17.10 14.21
N THR A 292 27.91 18.13 13.36
CA THR A 292 27.46 19.47 13.73
C THR A 292 25.99 19.67 13.36
N ILE A 293 25.32 20.66 13.99
CA ILE A 293 23.94 21.01 13.64
C ILE A 293 23.81 21.36 12.16
N LYS A 294 24.77 22.12 11.61
CA LYS A 294 24.81 22.48 10.18
C LYS A 294 24.86 21.24 9.30
N LEU A 295 25.73 20.28 9.63
CA LEU A 295 25.84 19.03 8.87
C LEU A 295 24.57 18.17 8.97
N ALA A 296 23.94 18.12 10.15
CA ALA A 296 22.67 17.41 10.34
C ALA A 296 21.54 18.03 9.50
N ILE A 297 21.42 19.36 9.49
CA ILE A 297 20.44 20.07 8.65
C ILE A 297 20.71 19.82 7.16
N MET A 298 21.96 19.88 6.70
CA MET A 298 22.29 19.57 5.30
C MET A 298 21.91 18.14 4.91
N LYS A 299 22.13 17.16 5.80
CA LYS A 299 21.70 15.78 5.60
C LYS A 299 20.17 15.67 5.51
N ILE A 300 19.44 16.37 6.38
CA ILE A 300 17.97 16.41 6.34
C ILE A 300 17.48 17.03 5.03
N LEU A 301 18.05 18.16 4.60
CA LEU A 301 17.71 18.77 3.31
C LEU A 301 17.94 17.82 2.14
N PHE A 302 19.08 17.11 2.13
CA PHE A 302 19.34 16.08 1.13
C PHE A 302 18.29 14.96 1.14
N ILE A 303 17.89 14.46 2.31
CA ILE A 303 16.86 13.42 2.46
C ILE A 303 15.54 13.86 1.80
N TRP A 304 15.08 15.07 2.12
CA TRP A 304 13.83 15.59 1.57
C TRP A 304 13.92 15.87 0.07
N LEU A 305 15.01 16.44 -0.41
CA LEU A 305 15.22 16.66 -1.84
C LEU A 305 15.24 15.33 -2.62
N MET A 306 15.89 14.29 -2.10
CA MET A 306 15.87 12.96 -2.70
C MET A 306 14.46 12.37 -2.72
N ALA A 307 13.73 12.46 -1.62
CA ALA A 307 12.37 11.94 -1.55
C ALA A 307 11.43 12.66 -2.54
N THR A 308 11.45 14.00 -2.52
CA THR A 308 10.64 14.85 -3.40
C THR A 308 10.96 14.63 -4.87
N PHE A 309 12.25 14.52 -5.24
CA PHE A 309 12.65 14.25 -6.62
C PHE A 309 11.95 12.98 -7.13
N TRP A 310 12.11 11.87 -6.41
CA TRP A 310 11.55 10.60 -6.87
C TRP A 310 10.02 10.61 -6.89
N THR A 311 9.36 11.13 -5.87
CA THR A 311 7.90 11.03 -5.77
C THR A 311 7.13 12.00 -6.67
N ILE A 312 7.77 13.06 -7.15
CA ILE A 312 7.15 13.97 -8.13
C ILE A 312 7.22 13.40 -9.56
N MET A 313 8.20 12.56 -9.88
CA MET A 313 8.40 12.04 -11.26
C MET A 313 7.13 11.41 -11.88
N PRO A 314 6.33 10.59 -11.16
CA PRO A 314 5.08 10.05 -11.71
C PRO A 314 4.01 11.11 -12.01
N LEU A 315 4.01 12.24 -11.30
CA LEU A 315 3.07 13.34 -11.55
C LEU A 315 3.41 14.11 -12.83
N ILE A 316 4.67 14.10 -13.24
CA ILE A 316 5.16 14.82 -14.44
C ILE A 316 5.43 13.89 -15.63
N GLY A 317 4.94 12.64 -15.57
CA GLY A 317 4.88 11.74 -16.72
C GLY A 317 5.95 10.65 -16.79
N TRP A 318 6.77 10.46 -15.74
CA TRP A 318 7.63 9.28 -15.62
C TRP A 318 7.03 8.29 -14.61
N SER A 319 6.28 7.32 -15.14
CA SER A 319 5.29 6.49 -14.45
C SER A 319 3.98 7.24 -14.15
N SER A 320 3.10 6.61 -13.36
CA SER A 320 1.85 7.17 -12.87
C SER A 320 1.50 6.53 -11.53
N TYR A 321 0.65 7.20 -10.75
CA TYR A 321 0.03 6.60 -9.57
C TYR A 321 -1.34 6.03 -9.93
N VAL A 322 -1.62 4.82 -9.45
CA VAL A 322 -2.81 4.05 -9.80
C VAL A 322 -3.37 3.31 -8.58
N PRO A 323 -4.65 2.94 -8.59
CA PRO A 323 -5.22 2.09 -7.55
C PRO A 323 -4.54 0.72 -7.45
N GLU A 324 -4.40 0.26 -6.22
CA GLU A 324 -3.95 -1.08 -5.83
C GLU A 324 -4.96 -2.16 -6.26
N GLY A 325 -4.58 -3.43 -6.17
CA GLY A 325 -5.41 -4.53 -6.66
C GLY A 325 -6.79 -4.69 -6.00
N ASN A 326 -6.96 -4.21 -4.77
CA ASN A 326 -8.26 -4.18 -4.10
C ASN A 326 -8.97 -2.81 -4.19
N LEU A 327 -8.39 -1.87 -4.94
CA LEU A 327 -8.99 -0.58 -5.28
C LEU A 327 -9.29 0.34 -4.09
N THR A 328 -8.66 0.17 -2.93
CA THR A 328 -8.89 1.01 -1.73
C THR A 328 -7.66 1.81 -1.28
N ALA A 329 -6.55 1.64 -2.00
CA ALA A 329 -5.31 2.37 -1.81
C ALA A 329 -4.71 2.68 -3.18
N CYS A 330 -3.80 3.65 -3.25
CA CYS A 330 -3.08 4.01 -4.47
C CYS A 330 -1.57 3.86 -4.29
N SER A 331 -0.88 3.50 -5.36
CA SER A 331 0.58 3.35 -5.38
C SER A 331 1.15 3.57 -6.78
N ILE A 332 2.47 3.44 -6.91
CA ILE A 332 3.19 3.49 -8.19
C ILE A 332 2.67 2.38 -9.11
N ASP A 333 2.47 2.69 -10.40
CA ASP A 333 2.10 1.69 -11.39
C ASP A 333 3.21 0.65 -11.60
N TYR A 334 3.01 -0.52 -10.98
CA TYR A 334 3.87 -1.69 -11.14
C TYR A 334 3.26 -2.74 -12.09
N MET A 335 2.15 -2.46 -12.75
CA MET A 335 1.41 -3.41 -13.60
C MET A 335 1.54 -3.12 -15.10
N THR A 336 1.62 -1.84 -15.48
CA THR A 336 1.74 -1.44 -16.88
C THR A 336 3.08 -1.84 -17.48
N ARG A 337 3.03 -2.35 -18.72
CA ARG A 337 4.17 -2.99 -19.39
C ARG A 337 4.93 -2.09 -20.34
N GLN A 338 4.53 -0.81 -20.42
CA GLN A 338 5.24 0.19 -21.21
C GLN A 338 6.60 0.50 -20.57
N TRP A 339 7.57 0.90 -21.38
CA TRP A 339 8.94 1.16 -20.88
C TRP A 339 8.98 2.30 -19.86
N ASN A 340 8.14 3.34 -20.03
CA ASN A 340 8.09 4.50 -19.15
C ASN A 340 7.85 4.11 -17.66
N PRO A 341 6.72 3.49 -17.26
CA PRO A 341 6.49 3.11 -15.85
C PRO A 341 7.48 2.05 -15.34
N ARG A 342 7.89 1.11 -16.21
CA ARG A 342 8.85 0.04 -15.82
C ARG A 342 10.23 0.59 -15.50
N SER A 343 10.75 1.48 -16.36
CA SER A 343 12.05 2.11 -16.14
C SER A 343 12.06 2.93 -14.85
N TYR A 344 11.00 3.69 -14.59
CA TYR A 344 10.84 4.42 -13.34
C TYR A 344 10.91 3.48 -12.13
N LEU A 345 10.10 2.42 -12.09
CA LEU A 345 10.06 1.51 -10.93
C LEU A 345 11.41 0.83 -10.67
N ILE A 346 12.13 0.44 -11.74
CA ILE A 346 13.48 -0.14 -11.61
C ILE A 346 14.43 0.89 -10.99
N VAL A 347 14.53 2.09 -11.57
CA VAL A 347 15.47 3.11 -11.09
C VAL A 347 15.09 3.60 -9.69
N TYR A 348 13.80 3.80 -9.44
CA TYR A 348 13.27 4.14 -8.12
C TYR A 348 13.68 3.09 -7.07
N SER A 349 13.52 1.80 -7.35
CA SER A 349 13.93 0.74 -6.43
C SER A 349 15.45 0.71 -6.19
N ILE A 350 16.27 1.08 -7.19
CA ILE A 350 17.72 1.22 -7.01
C ILE A 350 18.03 2.29 -5.96
N PHE A 351 17.43 3.48 -6.08
CA PHE A 351 17.78 4.62 -5.21
C PHE A 351 17.03 4.64 -3.87
N VAL A 352 15.88 4.01 -3.77
CA VAL A 352 15.04 4.02 -2.55
C VAL A 352 15.09 2.70 -1.79
N TYR A 353 15.77 1.68 -2.32
CA TYR A 353 15.95 0.41 -1.63
C TYR A 353 17.39 -0.11 -1.71
N TYR A 354 17.91 -0.40 -2.90
CA TYR A 354 19.20 -1.11 -3.04
C TYR A 354 20.42 -0.26 -2.68
N VAL A 355 20.48 1.01 -3.07
CA VAL A 355 21.57 1.94 -2.70
C VAL A 355 21.59 2.18 -1.19
N PRO A 356 20.47 2.54 -0.52
CA PRO A 356 20.45 2.62 0.93
C PRO A 356 20.86 1.31 1.62
N LEU A 357 20.38 0.15 1.13
CA LEU A 357 20.77 -1.16 1.65
C LEU A 357 22.28 -1.36 1.57
N PHE A 358 22.89 -1.11 0.41
CA PHE A 358 24.33 -1.23 0.22
C PHE A 358 25.11 -0.32 1.17
N LEU A 359 24.73 0.95 1.28
CA LEU A 359 25.41 1.92 2.16
C LEU A 359 25.31 1.54 3.64
N ILE A 360 24.15 1.02 4.05
CA ILE A 360 23.93 0.50 5.41
C ILE A 360 24.78 -0.74 5.65
N CYS A 361 24.76 -1.72 4.75
CA CYS A 361 25.58 -2.94 4.85
C CYS A 361 27.08 -2.59 4.92
N TYR A 362 27.54 -1.68 4.08
CA TYR A 362 28.91 -1.16 4.12
C TYR A 362 29.23 -0.55 5.50
N SER A 363 28.37 0.35 5.98
CA SER A 363 28.57 1.00 7.29
C SER A 363 28.64 -0.01 8.43
N TYR A 364 27.70 -0.95 8.49
CA TYR A 364 27.63 -1.93 9.58
C TYR A 364 28.69 -3.02 9.50
N TRP A 365 29.18 -3.38 8.31
CA TRP A 365 30.31 -4.29 8.15
C TRP A 365 31.52 -3.77 8.95
N PHE A 366 31.87 -2.50 8.75
CA PHE A 366 33.00 -1.89 9.45
C PHE A 366 32.70 -1.58 10.92
N ILE A 367 31.47 -1.20 11.28
CA ILE A 367 31.09 -1.02 12.69
C ILE A 367 31.29 -2.33 13.47
N ILE A 368 30.79 -3.45 12.94
CA ILE A 368 30.92 -4.76 13.59
C ILE A 368 32.40 -5.16 13.71
N ALA A 369 33.18 -4.96 12.66
CA ALA A 369 34.62 -5.22 12.69
C ALA A 369 35.34 -4.37 13.76
N ALA A 370 35.00 -3.08 13.87
CA ALA A 370 35.58 -2.18 14.87
C ALA A 370 35.19 -2.56 16.30
N VAL A 371 33.92 -2.92 16.54
CA VAL A 371 33.44 -3.38 17.85
C VAL A 371 34.13 -4.69 18.26
N ALA A 372 34.25 -5.65 17.35
CA ALA A 372 34.95 -6.92 17.63
C ALA A 372 36.43 -6.71 17.98
N ALA A 373 37.10 -5.79 17.26
CA ALA A 373 38.48 -5.41 17.58
C ALA A 373 38.61 -4.74 18.95
N HIS A 374 37.68 -3.84 19.29
CA HIS A 374 37.66 -3.16 20.58
C HIS A 374 37.38 -4.12 21.75
N GLU A 375 36.41 -5.03 21.62
CA GLU A 375 36.14 -6.06 22.63
C GLU A 375 37.34 -6.99 22.85
N LYS A 376 38.02 -7.39 21.77
CA LYS A 376 39.25 -8.18 21.86
C LYS A 376 40.35 -7.42 22.60
N GLY A 377 40.57 -6.15 22.25
CA GLY A 377 41.55 -5.29 22.92
C GLY A 377 41.26 -5.11 24.41
N MET A 378 40.00 -4.85 24.77
CA MET A 378 39.57 -4.76 26.17
C MET A 378 39.83 -6.06 26.94
N ARG A 379 39.54 -7.22 26.34
CA ARG A 379 39.80 -8.52 26.95
C ARG A 379 41.30 -8.76 27.17
N GLU A 380 42.15 -8.32 26.25
CA GLU A 380 43.60 -8.41 26.38
C GLU A 380 44.15 -7.45 27.44
N GLN A 381 43.60 -6.23 27.53
CA GLN A 381 44.00 -5.24 28.54
C GLN A 381 43.56 -5.64 29.95
N ALA A 382 42.37 -6.21 30.12
CA ALA A 382 41.89 -6.79 31.37
C ALA A 382 42.81 -7.92 31.87
N LYS A 383 43.30 -8.77 30.97
CA LYS A 383 44.30 -9.81 31.29
C LYS A 383 45.62 -9.22 31.77
N LYS A 384 46.12 -8.16 31.14
CA LYS A 384 47.40 -7.52 31.51
C LYS A 384 47.36 -6.85 32.89
N MET A 385 46.21 -6.33 33.29
CA MET A 385 46.05 -5.63 34.58
C MET A 385 45.50 -6.52 35.70
N ASN A 386 45.26 -7.81 35.43
CA ASN A 386 44.73 -8.80 36.38
C ASN A 386 43.39 -8.38 37.03
N VAL A 387 42.55 -7.62 36.31
CA VAL A 387 41.22 -7.18 36.76
C VAL A 387 40.15 -7.87 35.93
N LYS A 388 39.05 -8.32 36.56
CA LYS A 388 37.92 -8.96 35.86
C LYS A 388 37.24 -8.06 34.81
N SER A 389 37.35 -6.74 34.95
CA SER A 389 36.78 -5.73 34.05
C SER A 389 37.46 -4.38 34.29
N LEU A 390 38.07 -3.80 33.26
CA LEU A 390 38.47 -2.39 33.24
C LEU A 390 37.39 -1.60 32.52
N ARG A 391 36.94 -0.51 33.12
CA ARG A 391 36.10 0.49 32.46
C ARG A 391 36.73 1.84 32.67
N SER A 392 37.50 2.31 31.68
CA SER A 392 37.81 3.74 31.60
C SER A 392 36.56 4.52 31.17
N SER A 393 36.55 5.83 31.37
CA SER A 393 35.48 6.71 30.86
C SER A 393 35.32 6.57 29.34
N GLU A 394 36.42 6.45 28.58
CA GLU A 394 36.39 6.23 27.13
C GLU A 394 35.73 4.89 26.73
N ASP A 395 35.94 3.83 27.51
CA ASP A 395 35.34 2.51 27.25
C ASP A 395 33.83 2.53 27.51
N CYS A 396 33.38 3.29 28.51
CA CYS A 396 31.96 3.51 28.79
C CYS A 396 31.25 4.24 27.64
N ASP A 397 31.89 5.26 27.07
CA ASP A 397 31.35 6.01 25.92
C ASP A 397 31.26 5.14 24.67
N LYS A 398 32.32 4.38 24.33
CA LYS A 398 32.28 3.43 23.19
C LYS A 398 31.21 2.35 23.36
N SER A 399 31.01 1.85 24.58
CA SER A 399 29.95 0.89 24.89
C SER A 399 28.54 1.49 24.72
N ALA A 400 28.36 2.76 25.10
CA ALA A 400 27.11 3.48 24.89
C ALA A 400 26.82 3.70 23.39
N GLU A 401 27.83 4.09 22.60
CA GLU A 401 27.70 4.25 21.15
C GLU A 401 27.39 2.92 20.45
N GLY A 402 27.98 1.81 20.92
CA GLY A 402 27.66 0.46 20.46
C GLY A 402 26.20 0.06 20.71
N LYS A 403 25.63 0.43 21.87
CA LYS A 403 24.20 0.23 22.15
C LYS A 403 23.32 1.02 21.17
N LEU A 404 23.68 2.27 20.87
CA LEU A 404 22.96 3.11 19.90
C LEU A 404 23.05 2.55 18.47
N ALA A 405 24.21 2.01 18.06
CA ALA A 405 24.35 1.32 16.78
C ALA A 405 23.48 0.06 16.70
N LYS A 406 23.36 -0.72 17.79
CA LYS A 406 22.44 -1.87 17.85
C LYS A 406 20.96 -1.47 17.74
N VAL A 407 20.58 -0.37 18.39
CA VAL A 407 19.22 0.21 18.27
C VAL A 407 18.94 0.58 16.81
N ALA A 408 19.86 1.30 16.17
CA ALA A 408 19.72 1.70 14.77
C ALA A 408 19.69 0.50 13.80
N LEU A 409 20.48 -0.57 14.05
CA LEU A 409 20.43 -1.78 13.23
C LEU A 409 19.09 -2.50 13.35
N THR A 410 18.51 -2.53 14.56
CA THR A 410 17.19 -3.12 14.81
C THR A 410 16.10 -2.40 14.02
N THR A 411 16.05 -1.06 14.07
CA THR A 411 15.05 -0.27 13.34
C THR A 411 15.20 -0.42 11.82
N ILE A 412 16.43 -0.40 11.31
CA ILE A 412 16.75 -0.67 9.90
C ILE A 412 16.25 -2.05 9.46
N SER A 413 16.53 -3.09 10.25
CA SER A 413 16.14 -4.46 9.92
C SER A 413 14.62 -4.60 9.85
N LEU A 414 13.89 -3.95 10.77
CA LEU A 414 12.43 -3.92 10.78
C LEU A 414 11.85 -3.16 9.59
N TRP A 415 12.52 -2.08 9.13
CA TRP A 415 12.13 -1.38 7.92
C TRP A 415 12.23 -2.28 6.68
N PHE A 416 13.38 -2.95 6.49
CA PHE A 416 13.55 -3.87 5.37
C PHE A 416 12.57 -5.04 5.47
N MET A 417 12.34 -5.59 6.66
CA MET A 417 11.34 -6.64 6.88
C MET A 417 9.95 -6.20 6.38
N ALA A 418 9.51 -4.98 6.73
CA ALA A 418 8.21 -4.45 6.34
C ALA A 418 8.08 -4.19 4.83
N TRP A 419 9.11 -3.56 4.22
CA TRP A 419 9.04 -3.09 2.83
C TRP A 419 9.42 -4.13 1.78
N SER A 420 10.24 -5.13 2.13
CA SER A 420 10.69 -6.14 1.16
C SER A 420 9.55 -6.94 0.51
N PRO A 421 8.52 -7.42 1.26
CA PRO A 421 7.40 -8.12 0.64
C PRO A 421 6.68 -7.25 -0.39
N TYR A 422 6.54 -5.96 -0.13
CA TYR A 422 5.91 -5.03 -1.05
C TYR A 422 6.77 -4.76 -2.28
N LEU A 423 8.09 -4.60 -2.13
CA LEU A 423 9.01 -4.54 -3.26
C LEU A 423 8.90 -5.78 -4.15
N VAL A 424 8.84 -6.97 -3.55
CA VAL A 424 8.65 -8.24 -4.28
C VAL A 424 7.32 -8.25 -5.04
N ILE A 425 6.23 -7.79 -4.44
CA ILE A 425 4.93 -7.64 -5.10
C ILE A 425 5.04 -6.71 -6.32
N CYS A 426 5.68 -5.54 -6.18
CA CYS A 426 5.90 -4.63 -7.28
C CYS A 426 6.73 -5.29 -8.39
N TYR A 427 7.75 -6.07 -8.04
CA TYR A 427 8.58 -6.82 -8.99
C TYR A 427 7.81 -7.96 -9.68
N PHE A 428 6.89 -8.63 -9.00
CA PHE A 428 6.00 -9.63 -9.60
C PHE A 428 5.14 -8.98 -10.68
N GLY A 429 4.57 -7.80 -10.39
CA GLY A 429 3.84 -7.00 -11.37
C GLY A 429 4.73 -6.57 -12.53
N LEU A 430 5.94 -6.07 -12.21
CA LEU A 430 6.93 -5.59 -13.15
C LEU A 430 7.41 -6.69 -14.11
N PHE A 431 7.48 -7.95 -13.66
CA PHE A 431 7.94 -9.09 -14.47
C PHE A 431 6.83 -9.99 -15.00
N LYS A 432 5.56 -9.77 -14.60
CA LYS A 432 4.39 -10.61 -14.97
C LYS A 432 4.57 -12.03 -14.45
N ILE A 433 5.01 -12.10 -13.21
CA ILE A 433 5.00 -13.34 -12.44
C ILE A 433 3.55 -13.55 -11.98
N GLU A 434 3.04 -14.77 -12.18
CA GLU A 434 1.70 -15.12 -11.74
C GLU A 434 1.62 -15.19 -10.21
N GLY A 435 0.43 -14.98 -9.65
CA GLY A 435 0.19 -15.10 -8.20
C GLY A 435 -0.21 -13.80 -7.49
N LEU A 436 -0.19 -12.65 -8.17
CA LEU A 436 -0.73 -11.42 -7.60
C LEU A 436 -2.25 -11.45 -7.51
N THR A 437 -2.77 -11.24 -6.31
CA THR A 437 -4.19 -11.13 -5.99
C THR A 437 -4.47 -9.84 -5.22
N PRO A 438 -5.71 -9.31 -5.23
CA PRO A 438 -6.09 -8.13 -4.45
C PRO A 438 -5.70 -8.24 -2.96
N LEU A 439 -5.86 -9.43 -2.39
CA LEU A 439 -5.54 -9.72 -0.99
C LEU A 439 -4.03 -9.64 -0.72
N THR A 440 -3.22 -10.26 -1.59
CA THR A 440 -1.75 -10.23 -1.43
C THR A 440 -1.18 -8.81 -1.57
N THR A 441 -1.72 -8.00 -2.49
CA THR A 441 -1.20 -6.64 -2.72
C THR A 441 -1.58 -5.71 -1.58
N ILE A 442 -2.83 -5.75 -1.08
CA ILE A 442 -3.24 -4.88 0.01
C ILE A 442 -2.56 -5.25 1.34
N TRP A 443 -2.40 -6.55 1.65
CA TRP A 443 -1.65 -6.94 2.85
C TRP A 443 -0.18 -6.56 2.73
N GLY A 444 0.44 -6.70 1.55
CA GLY A 444 1.79 -6.21 1.31
C GLY A 444 1.92 -4.71 1.55
N ALA A 445 1.01 -3.91 0.99
CA ALA A 445 0.99 -2.46 1.17
C ALA A 445 0.76 -2.06 2.63
N THR A 446 -0.14 -2.77 3.32
CA THR A 446 -0.49 -2.51 4.73
C THR A 446 0.64 -2.93 5.66
N PHE A 447 1.33 -4.04 5.37
CA PHE A 447 2.51 -4.49 6.09
C PHE A 447 3.70 -3.55 5.88
N ALA A 448 3.90 -2.99 4.69
CA ALA A 448 4.91 -1.95 4.49
C ALA A 448 4.68 -0.74 5.41
N LYS A 449 3.42 -0.34 5.63
CA LYS A 449 3.07 0.79 6.51
C LYS A 449 3.33 0.52 8.00
N THR A 450 3.44 -0.73 8.44
CA THR A 450 3.81 -1.03 9.84
C THR A 450 5.24 -0.60 10.17
N SER A 451 6.08 -0.30 9.16
CA SER A 451 7.43 0.23 9.38
C SER A 451 7.45 1.48 10.27
N ALA A 452 6.42 2.32 10.18
CA ALA A 452 6.29 3.52 11.00
C ALA A 452 5.94 3.24 12.48
N VAL A 453 5.46 2.04 12.80
CA VAL A 453 5.06 1.65 14.16
C VAL A 453 6.27 1.19 14.98
N TYR A 454 7.26 0.59 14.32
CA TYR A 454 8.34 -0.11 15.00
C TYR A 454 9.33 0.79 15.73
N ASN A 455 9.67 1.96 15.17
CA ASN A 455 10.74 2.80 15.67
C ASN A 455 10.50 3.29 17.12
N PRO A 456 9.33 3.88 17.46
CA PRO A 456 9.03 4.28 18.84
C PRO A 456 9.10 3.11 19.84
N ILE A 457 8.65 1.92 19.44
CA ILE A 457 8.68 0.72 20.29
C ILE A 457 10.14 0.33 20.58
N VAL A 458 10.99 0.29 19.55
CA VAL A 458 12.42 -0.04 19.71
C VAL A 458 13.12 1.00 20.60
N TYR A 459 12.83 2.29 20.43
CA TYR A 459 13.38 3.32 21.32
C TYR A 459 12.89 3.15 22.75
N GLY A 460 11.60 2.88 22.91
CA GLY A 460 10.96 2.60 24.18
C GLY A 460 11.57 1.41 24.91
N ILE A 461 12.09 0.39 24.23
CA ILE A 461 12.70 -0.82 24.81
C ILE A 461 14.21 -0.68 25.01
N SER A 462 14.93 -0.08 24.05
CA SER A 462 16.38 -0.26 23.93
C SER A 462 17.19 1.04 23.95
N HIS A 463 16.58 2.22 23.80
CA HIS A 463 17.34 3.47 23.75
C HIS A 463 17.62 4.03 25.17
N PRO A 464 18.87 4.04 25.65
CA PRO A 464 19.18 4.27 27.07
C PRO A 464 18.77 5.66 27.57
N LYS A 465 19.22 6.74 26.89
CA LYS A 465 18.91 8.12 27.32
C LYS A 465 17.43 8.49 27.13
N TYR A 466 16.81 8.01 26.05
CA TYR A 466 15.38 8.19 25.77
C TYR A 466 14.51 7.55 26.85
N ARG A 467 14.81 6.31 27.26
CA ARG A 467 14.06 5.58 28.29
C ARG A 467 14.02 6.30 29.64
N LEU A 468 15.12 6.92 30.05
CA LEU A 468 15.18 7.68 31.31
C LEU A 468 14.21 8.86 31.27
N VAL A 469 14.26 9.66 30.20
CA VAL A 469 13.35 10.81 30.02
C VAL A 469 11.91 10.36 29.79
N LEU A 470 11.69 9.22 29.14
CA LEU A 470 10.38 8.61 28.96
C LEU A 470 9.75 8.25 30.30
N LYS A 471 10.51 7.68 31.24
CA LYS A 471 10.06 7.38 32.62
C LYS A 471 9.61 8.63 33.35
N GLU A 472 10.32 9.74 33.18
CA GLU A 472 10.00 11.02 33.81
C GLU A 472 8.76 11.69 33.21
N LYS A 473 8.64 11.71 31.87
CA LYS A 473 7.63 12.51 31.16
C LYS A 473 6.38 11.74 30.72
N CYS A 474 6.49 10.45 30.41
CA CYS A 474 5.37 9.57 30.08
C CYS A 474 5.59 8.18 30.71
N PRO A 475 5.39 8.01 32.03
CA PRO A 475 5.65 6.75 32.71
C PRO A 475 4.80 5.58 32.16
N ILE A 476 3.57 5.85 31.69
CA ILE A 476 2.70 4.86 31.05
C ILE A 476 3.24 4.32 29.73
N CYS A 477 4.17 5.04 29.09
CA CYS A 477 4.77 4.67 27.81
C CYS A 477 6.02 3.77 27.97
N VAL A 478 6.48 3.52 29.20
CA VAL A 478 7.72 2.77 29.46
C VAL A 478 7.49 1.27 29.37
N LEU A 479 8.33 0.57 28.59
CA LEU A 479 8.31 -0.88 28.47
C LEU A 479 9.45 -1.51 29.30
N GLY A 480 9.12 -2.22 30.37
CA GLY A 480 10.09 -2.92 31.24
C GLY A 480 10.89 -2.02 32.19
N ASN A 481 11.68 -2.62 33.07
CA ASN A 481 12.46 -1.89 34.08
C ASN A 481 13.56 -1.02 33.44
N THR A 482 13.73 0.20 33.94
CA THR A 482 14.85 1.07 33.58
C THR A 482 15.94 0.85 34.61
N ASP A 483 17.11 0.38 34.18
CA ASP A 483 18.29 0.35 35.05
C ASP A 483 18.62 1.81 35.38
N GLU A 484 18.41 2.21 36.64
CA GLU A 484 18.84 3.52 37.11
C GLU A 484 20.37 3.61 37.01
N PRO A 485 20.93 4.77 36.61
CA PRO A 485 22.37 4.97 36.69
C PRO A 485 22.77 4.74 38.14
N LYS A 486 23.71 3.81 38.39
CA LYS A 486 24.35 3.73 39.71
C LYS A 486 24.95 5.10 39.99
N PRO A 487 24.70 5.72 41.16
CA PRO A 487 25.37 6.96 41.52
C PRO A 487 26.88 6.72 41.42
N ASP A 488 27.59 7.68 40.81
CA ASP A 488 29.04 7.65 40.72
C ASP A 488 29.60 7.31 42.10
N ALA A 489 30.38 6.22 42.18
CA ALA A 489 31.07 5.89 43.41
C ALA A 489 31.93 7.11 43.78
N PRO A 490 31.91 7.58 45.05
CA PRO A 490 32.74 8.70 45.44
C PRO A 490 34.18 8.39 45.05
N ALA A 491 34.83 9.37 44.41
CA ALA A 491 36.25 9.31 44.09
C ALA A 491 36.96 8.84 45.35
N ALA A 492 37.71 7.74 45.26
CA ALA A 492 38.54 7.28 46.35
C ALA A 492 39.57 8.38 46.59
N ASP A 493 39.33 9.20 47.61
CA ASP A 493 40.33 10.09 48.18
C ASP A 493 41.55 9.24 48.47
N THR A 494 42.63 9.55 47.79
CA THR A 494 43.92 8.92 48.04
C THR A 494 44.44 9.55 49.33
N GLU A 495 44.03 8.99 50.47
CA GLU A 495 44.67 9.30 51.75
C GLU A 495 46.13 8.83 51.65
N THR A 496 47.04 9.79 51.45
CA THR A 496 48.46 9.63 51.73
C THR A 496 48.62 9.32 53.21
N THR A 497 48.91 8.06 53.54
CA THR A 497 49.49 7.66 54.82
C THR A 497 50.88 8.29 54.96
N SER A 498 50.95 9.43 55.65
CA SER A 498 52.18 9.87 56.29
C SER A 498 52.34 9.09 57.60
N GLU A 499 53.18 8.05 57.59
CA GLU A 499 53.64 7.42 58.84
C GLU A 499 54.41 8.46 59.65
N ALA A 500 53.86 8.81 60.81
CA ALA A 500 54.56 9.52 61.85
C ALA A 500 55.35 8.50 62.68
N GLU A 501 56.67 8.52 62.54
CA GLU A 501 57.58 7.95 63.54
C GLU A 501 57.50 8.79 64.83
N SER A 502 57.05 8.19 65.93
CA SER A 502 57.41 8.67 67.27
C SER A 502 57.65 7.52 68.25
N LYS A 503 58.92 7.36 68.61
CA LYS A 503 59.48 6.98 69.92
C LYS A 503 58.89 5.78 70.68
N ALA A 504 59.71 4.73 70.78
CA ALA A 504 60.13 4.14 72.05
C ALA A 504 61.51 3.50 71.87
#